data_AF-A0A2Z4FR32-F1
#
_entry.id   AF-A0A2Z4FR32-F1
#
_cell.length_a   1.000
_cell.length_b   1.000
_cell.length_c   1.000
_cell.angle_alpha   90.00
_cell.angle_beta   90.00
_cell.angle_gamma   90.00
#
_symmetry.space_group_name_H-M   'P 1'
#
loop_
_entity.id
_entity.type
_entity.pdbx_description
1 polymer ?
#
loop_
_entity_poly.entity_id
_entity_poly.type
_entity_poly.pdbx_seq_one_letter_code
_entity_poly.pdbx_strand_id
1 'polypeptide(L)'
;MAAADFKTDDSAQQDRKSLERDLIKSMAGCYTVDFQFAETFAPRGDYAFRERYHESAREYVFVLEETDDMVSLQHLLRVGNPKFDGVPGKTTMIKHWRQDWVFENREFMSYVKDFEWEKLHLPEEVVRGIWTQKVYQVDDAPRYEALGRWVHQQGRHYWDGMTDAPLPRRDRTTRDDYNVLKRDCRVEVFADGSWEIDQDNRKIQRDDAGRDQLICMEKGLETFTPTDFERAPFDRWWKTQDKFWADVRACWAEARDARERLKFALIVDETLMYDAFFALAQRFSVADAYDREAALAGIRGILGRHLVD
;
A
#
# COMPACT_ATOMS: atom_id res chain seq x y z
N MET A 1 -39.86 22.73 -6.25
CA MET A 1 -38.46 23.18 -6.44
C MET A 1 -37.77 22.09 -7.23
N ALA A 2 -37.52 22.31 -8.52
CA ALA A 2 -36.88 21.31 -9.38
C ALA A 2 -35.40 21.20 -8.97
N ALA A 3 -34.91 19.98 -8.75
CA ALA A 3 -33.50 19.72 -8.59
C ALA A 3 -32.80 20.12 -9.90
N ALA A 4 -31.85 21.05 -9.81
CA ALA A 4 -30.99 21.38 -10.94
C ALA A 4 -30.12 20.14 -11.23
N ASP A 5 -30.33 19.55 -12.40
CA ASP A 5 -29.53 18.47 -12.94
C ASP A 5 -28.17 19.05 -13.33
N PHE A 6 -27.21 19.04 -12.40
CA PHE A 6 -25.83 19.42 -12.69
C PHE A 6 -25.20 18.30 -13.53
N LYS A 7 -25.39 18.38 -14.85
CA LYS A 7 -24.55 17.63 -15.79
C LYS A 7 -23.10 18.07 -15.55
N THR A 8 -22.29 17.18 -15.00
CA THR A 8 -20.84 17.31 -15.02
C THR A 8 -20.40 17.38 -16.46
N ASP A 9 -19.68 18.44 -16.82
CA ASP A 9 -19.08 18.62 -18.14
C ASP A 9 -17.94 17.58 -18.31
N ASP A 10 -18.09 16.67 -19.27
CA ASP A 10 -17.12 15.60 -19.55
C ASP A 10 -15.71 16.14 -19.80
N SER A 11 -15.59 17.37 -20.37
CA SER A 11 -14.30 18.04 -20.57
C SER A 11 -13.63 18.38 -19.23
N ALA A 12 -14.40 18.93 -18.28
CA ALA A 12 -13.88 19.29 -16.97
C ALA A 12 -13.49 18.06 -16.14
N GLN A 13 -14.21 16.95 -16.29
CA GLN A 13 -13.85 15.67 -15.67
C GLN A 13 -12.53 15.13 -16.24
N GLN A 14 -12.35 15.20 -17.56
CA GLN A 14 -11.13 14.74 -18.21
C GLN A 14 -9.90 15.58 -17.83
N ASP A 15 -10.04 16.91 -17.78
CA ASP A 15 -8.96 17.81 -17.33
C ASP A 15 -8.57 17.52 -15.88
N ARG A 16 -9.58 17.31 -15.01
CA ARG A 16 -9.36 16.94 -13.61
C ARG A 16 -8.67 15.58 -13.48
N LYS A 17 -9.13 14.56 -14.20
CA LYS A 17 -8.50 13.23 -14.22
C LYS A 17 -7.04 13.33 -14.64
N SER A 18 -6.72 14.11 -15.66
CA SER A 18 -5.33 14.30 -16.11
C SER A 18 -4.47 14.96 -15.03
N LEU A 19 -4.97 16.02 -14.38
CA LEU A 19 -4.28 16.69 -13.27
C LEU A 19 -4.01 15.71 -12.11
N GLU A 20 -5.02 14.95 -11.69
CA GLU A 20 -4.92 13.98 -10.60
C GLU A 20 -3.92 12.87 -10.94
N ARG A 21 -3.92 12.38 -12.19
CA ARG A 21 -2.94 11.42 -12.69
C ARG A 21 -1.51 11.97 -12.63
N ASP A 22 -1.31 13.23 -13.03
CA ASP A 22 0.00 13.88 -12.97
C ASP A 22 0.47 14.10 -11.52
N LEU A 23 -0.44 14.46 -10.60
CA LEU A 23 -0.15 14.55 -9.17
C LEU A 23 0.29 13.19 -8.60
N ILE A 24 -0.40 12.11 -8.94
CA ILE A 24 -0.01 10.75 -8.53
C ILE A 24 1.40 10.43 -9.03
N LYS A 25 1.67 10.66 -10.32
CA LYS A 25 2.99 10.38 -10.91
C LYS A 25 4.10 11.22 -10.29
N SER A 26 3.79 12.44 -9.85
CA SER A 26 4.77 13.33 -9.21
C SER A 26 5.28 12.83 -7.86
N MET A 27 4.61 11.84 -7.26
CA MET A 27 5.11 11.12 -6.07
C MET A 27 6.30 10.19 -6.38
N ALA A 28 6.68 10.00 -7.65
CA ALA A 28 7.88 9.28 -8.03
C ALA A 28 9.14 10.14 -7.81
N GLY A 29 10.12 9.58 -7.10
CA GLY A 29 11.31 10.32 -6.71
C GLY A 29 12.19 9.58 -5.70
N CYS A 30 13.20 10.29 -5.21
CA CYS A 30 14.09 9.81 -4.14
C CYS A 30 13.73 10.57 -2.86
N TYR A 31 13.47 9.84 -1.79
CA TYR A 31 12.97 10.42 -0.55
C TYR A 31 13.74 9.94 0.67
N THR A 32 13.93 10.87 1.62
CA THR A 32 13.97 10.50 3.02
C THR A 32 12.54 10.42 3.50
N VAL A 33 12.18 9.29 4.09
CA VAL A 33 10.82 9.01 4.56
C VAL A 33 10.84 8.93 6.07
N ASP A 34 9.99 9.71 6.73
CA ASP A 34 9.80 9.66 8.18
C ASP A 34 8.41 9.12 8.50
N PHE A 35 8.35 8.15 9.41
CA PHE A 35 7.14 7.48 9.88
C PHE A 35 6.89 7.87 11.33
N GLN A 36 5.85 8.66 11.59
CA GLN A 36 5.54 9.19 12.92
C GLN A 36 4.14 8.76 13.33
N PHE A 37 4.03 8.06 14.46
CA PHE A 37 2.72 7.63 14.98
C PHE A 37 2.61 7.91 16.47
N ALA A 38 1.45 8.44 16.89
CA ALA A 38 1.15 8.70 18.28
C ALA A 38 -0.32 8.41 18.57
N GLU A 39 -0.57 7.60 19.59
CA GLU A 39 -1.93 7.42 20.10
C GLU A 39 -2.41 8.71 20.77
N THR A 40 -3.70 9.05 20.58
CA THR A 40 -4.25 10.37 20.96
C THR A 40 -5.36 10.27 21.98
N PHE A 41 -6.48 9.65 21.62
CA PHE A 41 -7.67 9.57 22.45
C PHE A 41 -8.09 8.11 22.65
N ALA A 42 -8.61 7.78 23.81
CA ALA A 42 -9.18 6.46 24.09
C ALA A 42 -10.51 6.62 24.83
N PRO A 43 -11.51 5.76 24.58
CA PRO A 43 -12.78 5.81 25.30
C PRO A 43 -12.65 5.39 26.76
N ARG A 44 -11.65 4.56 27.08
CA ARG A 44 -11.34 4.10 28.43
C ARG A 44 -10.43 5.11 29.15
N GLY A 45 -10.88 5.59 30.30
CA GLY A 45 -10.10 6.54 31.12
C GLY A 45 -8.84 5.94 31.74
N ASP A 46 -8.73 4.61 31.81
CA ASP A 46 -7.57 3.87 32.31
C ASP A 46 -6.65 3.36 31.19
N TYR A 47 -6.88 3.77 29.93
CA TYR A 47 -6.04 3.35 28.81
C TYR A 47 -4.62 3.92 28.94
N ALA A 48 -3.63 3.03 28.91
CA ALA A 48 -2.22 3.41 28.90
C ALA A 48 -1.74 3.55 27.45
N PHE A 49 -1.53 4.79 27.03
CA PHE A 49 -1.01 5.10 25.69
C PHE A 49 0.39 4.52 25.47
N ARG A 50 0.61 3.99 24.27
CA ARG A 50 1.93 3.48 23.85
C ARG A 50 2.89 4.64 23.57
N GLU A 51 4.19 4.34 23.63
CA GLU A 51 5.22 5.30 23.23
C GLU A 51 5.03 5.74 21.78
N ARG A 52 5.40 7.00 21.50
CA ARG A 52 5.38 7.54 20.15
C ARG A 52 6.36 6.76 19.29
N TYR A 53 5.90 6.35 18.11
CA TYR A 53 6.72 5.67 17.13
C TYR A 53 7.38 6.69 16.21
N HIS A 54 8.68 6.49 15.96
CA HIS A 54 9.43 7.23 14.96
C HIS A 54 10.42 6.29 14.26
N GLU A 55 10.34 6.20 12.94
CA GLU A 55 11.32 5.51 12.10
C GLU A 55 11.62 6.36 10.86
N SER A 56 12.83 6.26 10.33
CA SER A 56 13.24 6.99 9.14
C SER A 56 13.94 6.06 8.17
N ALA A 57 13.73 6.26 6.87
CA ALA A 57 14.35 5.44 5.83
C ALA A 57 14.62 6.21 4.53
N ARG A 58 15.29 5.55 3.58
CA ARG A 58 15.47 6.05 2.21
C ARG A 58 14.66 5.21 1.25
N GLU A 59 13.77 5.87 0.52
CA GLU A 59 12.94 5.23 -0.50
C GLU A 59 13.19 5.80 -1.88
N TYR A 60 13.22 4.91 -2.87
CA TYR A 60 13.10 5.27 -4.27
C TYR A 60 11.74 4.82 -4.78
N VAL A 61 10.96 5.76 -5.28
CA VAL A 61 9.64 5.55 -5.85
C VAL A 61 9.71 5.79 -7.35
N PHE A 62 9.19 4.85 -8.14
CA PHE A 62 9.10 5.00 -9.58
C PHE A 62 7.75 4.52 -10.11
N VAL A 63 7.35 5.07 -11.26
CA VAL A 63 6.18 4.61 -12.00
C VAL A 63 6.48 3.22 -12.56
N LEU A 64 5.78 2.22 -12.06
CA LEU A 64 5.92 0.83 -12.47
C LEU A 64 5.15 0.58 -13.77
N GLU A 65 3.89 1.00 -13.81
CA GLU A 65 2.95 0.81 -14.91
C GLU A 65 2.03 2.03 -14.99
N GLU A 66 1.64 2.44 -16.20
CA GLU A 66 0.74 3.57 -16.43
C GLU A 66 -0.19 3.24 -17.61
N THR A 67 -1.48 3.54 -17.43
CA THR A 67 -2.51 3.56 -18.48
C THR A 67 -3.34 4.84 -18.32
N ASP A 68 -4.35 5.02 -19.16
CA ASP A 68 -5.23 6.19 -19.00
C ASP A 68 -5.99 6.22 -17.68
N ASP A 69 -6.34 5.06 -17.14
CA ASP A 69 -7.16 4.89 -15.92
C ASP A 69 -6.38 4.37 -14.72
N MET A 70 -5.07 4.16 -14.84
CA MET A 70 -4.26 3.56 -13.78
C MET A 70 -2.83 4.09 -13.74
N VAL A 71 -2.32 4.32 -12.53
CA VAL A 71 -0.89 4.56 -12.26
C VAL A 71 -0.46 3.64 -11.12
N SER A 72 0.55 2.81 -11.35
CA SER A 72 1.18 1.99 -10.33
C SER A 72 2.53 2.59 -9.93
N LEU A 73 2.75 2.78 -8.63
CA LEU A 73 4.00 3.24 -8.06
C LEU A 73 4.64 2.14 -7.23
N GLN A 74 5.90 1.84 -7.51
CA GLN A 74 6.70 0.88 -6.75
C GLN A 74 7.67 1.62 -5.84
N HIS A 75 7.66 1.25 -4.57
CA HIS A 75 8.58 1.76 -3.56
C HIS A 75 9.67 0.74 -3.29
N LEU A 76 10.93 1.16 -3.39
CA LEU A 76 12.10 0.39 -3.00
C LEU A 76 12.74 1.03 -1.78
N LEU A 77 13.04 0.19 -0.79
CA LEU A 77 13.61 0.62 0.47
C LEU A 77 15.04 0.13 0.57
N ARG A 78 15.92 1.03 1.00
CA ARG A 78 17.28 0.68 1.38
C ARG A 78 17.36 0.50 2.90
N VAL A 79 17.58 -0.73 3.34
CA VAL A 79 17.76 -1.08 4.75
C VAL A 79 19.25 -1.24 5.07
N GLY A 80 19.68 -0.75 6.23
CA GLY A 80 21.08 -0.77 6.68
C GLY A 80 21.70 0.62 6.73
N ASN A 81 22.97 0.71 7.11
CA ASN A 81 23.63 2.01 7.29
C ASN A 81 24.08 2.57 5.92
N PRO A 82 23.61 3.77 5.52
CA PRO A 82 23.91 4.36 4.20
C PRO A 82 25.40 4.65 3.96
N LYS A 83 26.24 4.63 5.00
CA LYS A 83 27.71 4.76 4.85
C LYS A 83 28.35 3.54 4.20
N PHE A 84 27.64 2.42 4.13
CA PHE A 84 28.12 1.17 3.53
C PHE A 84 27.44 0.87 2.20
N ASP A 85 27.09 1.92 1.47
CA ASP A 85 26.45 1.78 0.18
C ASP A 85 27.37 1.05 -0.81
N GLY A 86 26.86 -0.01 -1.44
CA GLY A 86 27.65 -0.86 -2.34
C GLY A 86 28.53 -1.91 -1.65
N VAL A 87 28.49 -2.00 -0.31
CA VAL A 87 29.18 -3.05 0.44
C VAL A 87 28.23 -4.26 0.62
N PRO A 88 28.57 -5.44 0.05
CA PRO A 88 27.75 -6.64 0.20
C PRO A 88 27.51 -6.99 1.68
N GLY A 89 26.24 -7.26 2.04
CA GLY A 89 25.85 -7.66 3.39
C GLY A 89 25.77 -6.53 4.44
N LYS A 90 25.97 -5.27 4.06
CA LYS A 90 25.85 -4.10 4.98
C LYS A 90 24.67 -3.18 4.67
N THR A 91 24.22 -3.18 3.42
CA THR A 91 22.94 -2.58 3.01
C THR A 91 22.19 -3.59 2.16
N THR A 92 20.88 -3.66 2.30
CA THR A 92 20.00 -4.55 1.54
C THR A 92 18.93 -3.70 0.87
N MET A 93 18.75 -3.91 -0.43
CA MET A 93 17.63 -3.35 -1.18
C MET A 93 16.45 -4.28 -1.05
N ILE A 94 15.28 -3.73 -0.76
CA ILE A 94 14.05 -4.49 -0.56
C ILE A 94 12.93 -3.83 -1.37
N LYS A 95 12.10 -4.65 -2.02
CA LYS A 95 10.80 -4.21 -2.52
C LYS A 95 9.91 -3.92 -1.32
N HIS A 96 9.55 -2.66 -1.09
CA HIS A 96 8.90 -2.26 0.16
C HIS A 96 7.39 -2.35 0.11
N TRP A 97 6.76 -1.56 -0.75
CA TRP A 97 5.32 -1.59 -0.95
C TRP A 97 5.00 -1.07 -2.34
N ARG A 98 3.78 -1.35 -2.77
CA ARG A 98 3.27 -0.89 -4.07
C ARG A 98 1.93 -0.21 -3.83
N GLN A 99 1.68 0.84 -4.57
CA GLN A 99 0.37 1.47 -4.63
C GLN A 99 -0.10 1.56 -6.07
N ASP A 100 -1.28 1.03 -6.33
CA ASP A 100 -1.97 1.20 -7.61
C ASP A 100 -3.09 2.22 -7.41
N TRP A 101 -3.10 3.25 -8.24
CA TRP A 101 -4.15 4.25 -8.31
C TRP A 101 -5.04 3.93 -9.50
N VAL A 102 -6.31 3.64 -9.26
CA VAL A 102 -7.25 3.23 -10.30
C VAL A 102 -8.44 4.19 -10.33
N PHE A 103 -8.65 4.82 -11.48
CA PHE A 103 -9.76 5.74 -11.71
C PHE A 103 -11.07 4.96 -11.89
N GLU A 104 -12.13 5.41 -11.20
CA GLU A 104 -13.47 4.81 -11.24
C GLU A 104 -13.50 3.28 -11.01
N ASN A 105 -12.57 2.76 -10.19
CA ASN A 105 -12.50 1.33 -9.86
C ASN A 105 -13.81 0.84 -9.24
N ARG A 106 -14.34 -0.28 -9.74
CA ARG A 106 -15.60 -0.87 -9.25
C ARG A 106 -15.42 -2.12 -8.41
N GLU A 107 -14.30 -2.81 -8.55
CA GLU A 107 -14.03 -4.07 -7.87
C GLU A 107 -12.99 -3.88 -6.77
N PHE A 108 -13.37 -4.22 -5.56
CA PHE A 108 -12.58 -4.00 -4.36
C PHE A 108 -12.30 -5.30 -3.64
N MET A 109 -11.14 -5.38 -2.99
CA MET A 109 -10.90 -6.34 -1.91
C MET A 109 -10.92 -5.57 -0.59
N SER A 110 -12.08 -5.54 0.06
CA SER A 110 -12.28 -4.83 1.33
C SER A 110 -11.78 -5.67 2.50
N TYR A 111 -10.97 -5.08 3.37
CA TYR A 111 -10.41 -5.80 4.52
C TYR A 111 -11.48 -6.02 5.60
N VAL A 112 -11.57 -7.24 6.11
CA VAL A 112 -12.53 -7.63 7.16
C VAL A 112 -11.85 -7.62 8.53
N LYS A 113 -10.96 -8.60 8.77
CA LYS A 113 -10.06 -8.76 9.94
C LYS A 113 -9.15 -9.97 9.70
N ASP A 114 -8.12 -10.18 10.53
CA ASP A 114 -7.37 -11.46 10.60
C ASP A 114 -6.86 -12.00 9.24
N PHE A 115 -6.37 -11.10 8.37
CA PHE A 115 -5.91 -11.40 7.00
C PHE A 115 -7.00 -12.01 6.12
N GLU A 116 -8.22 -11.52 6.27
CA GLU A 116 -9.38 -11.81 5.43
C GLU A 116 -9.87 -10.55 4.72
N TRP A 117 -10.16 -10.68 3.43
CA TRP A 117 -10.76 -9.67 2.58
C TRP A 117 -11.98 -10.24 1.87
N GLU A 118 -12.96 -9.41 1.63
CA GLU A 118 -14.13 -9.74 0.82
C GLU A 118 -14.17 -8.91 -0.46
N LYS A 119 -14.61 -9.54 -1.55
CA LYS A 119 -14.82 -8.86 -2.81
C LYS A 119 -16.07 -7.98 -2.68
N LEU A 120 -15.93 -6.73 -3.08
CA LEU A 120 -17.01 -5.76 -3.09
C LEU A 120 -17.09 -5.12 -4.47
N HIS A 121 -18.29 -5.10 -5.04
CA HIS A 121 -18.57 -4.39 -6.29
C HIS A 121 -19.37 -3.12 -6.02
N LEU A 122 -18.89 -1.98 -6.52
CA LEU A 122 -19.58 -0.70 -6.38
C LEU A 122 -20.31 -0.29 -7.68
N PRO A 123 -21.49 0.37 -7.55
CA PRO A 123 -22.16 1.00 -8.69
C PRO A 123 -21.29 2.10 -9.33
N GLU A 124 -21.45 2.30 -10.63
CA GLU A 124 -20.68 3.30 -11.40
C GLU A 124 -20.87 4.72 -10.83
N GLU A 125 -22.07 5.02 -10.36
CA GLU A 125 -22.44 6.33 -9.82
C GLU A 125 -21.67 6.67 -8.54
N VAL A 126 -21.27 5.65 -7.77
CA VAL A 126 -20.49 5.82 -6.53
C VAL A 126 -19.04 6.16 -6.85
N VAL A 127 -18.51 5.56 -7.93
CA VAL A 127 -17.08 5.62 -8.27
C VAL A 127 -16.77 6.66 -9.35
N ARG A 128 -17.78 7.34 -9.88
CA ARG A 128 -17.62 8.33 -10.94
C ARG A 128 -16.71 9.50 -10.53
N GLY A 129 -15.67 9.72 -11.32
CA GLY A 129 -14.74 10.84 -11.20
C GLY A 129 -13.88 10.79 -9.95
N ILE A 130 -13.61 9.60 -9.39
CA ILE A 130 -12.84 9.44 -8.16
C ILE A 130 -11.81 8.32 -8.29
N TRP A 131 -10.78 8.37 -7.45
CA TRP A 131 -9.64 7.44 -7.51
C TRP A 131 -9.67 6.47 -6.33
N THR A 132 -9.33 5.22 -6.61
CA THR A 132 -9.03 4.22 -5.59
C THR A 132 -7.53 4.07 -5.43
N GLN A 133 -7.04 4.15 -4.19
CA GLN A 133 -5.69 3.74 -3.84
C GLN A 133 -5.72 2.29 -3.35
N LYS A 134 -5.05 1.40 -4.07
CA LYS A 134 -4.84 -0.01 -3.69
C LYS A 134 -3.43 -0.18 -3.19
N VAL A 135 -3.25 -0.58 -1.94
CA VAL A 135 -1.94 -0.75 -1.31
C VAL A 135 -1.63 -2.22 -1.14
N TYR A 136 -0.43 -2.61 -1.53
CA TYR A 136 0.09 -3.97 -1.44
C TYR A 136 1.33 -4.03 -0.54
N GLN A 137 1.52 -5.17 0.10
CA GLN A 137 2.66 -5.40 0.99
C GLN A 137 3.96 -5.67 0.21
N VAL A 138 5.04 -5.91 0.96
CA VAL A 138 6.37 -6.25 0.43
C VAL A 138 6.34 -7.41 -0.58
N ASP A 139 5.42 -8.36 -0.38
CA ASP A 139 5.23 -9.58 -1.17
C ASP A 139 4.08 -9.50 -2.19
N ASP A 140 3.59 -8.28 -2.46
CA ASP A 140 2.41 -7.99 -3.30
C ASP A 140 1.07 -8.57 -2.80
N ALA A 141 1.02 -9.12 -1.58
CA ALA A 141 -0.26 -9.45 -0.96
C ALA A 141 -1.11 -8.18 -0.79
N PRO A 142 -2.45 -8.24 -0.99
CA PRO A 142 -3.33 -7.13 -0.70
C PRO A 142 -3.15 -6.64 0.74
N ARG A 143 -3.11 -5.32 0.92
CA ARG A 143 -3.12 -4.70 2.25
C ARG A 143 -4.45 -4.03 2.51
N TYR A 144 -4.80 -3.03 1.71
CA TYR A 144 -6.08 -2.33 1.78
C TYR A 144 -6.37 -1.62 0.47
N GLU A 145 -7.64 -1.28 0.26
CA GLU A 145 -8.09 -0.49 -0.88
C GLU A 145 -9.05 0.59 -0.39
N ALA A 146 -8.68 1.84 -0.63
CA ALA A 146 -9.45 2.98 -0.19
C ALA A 146 -9.97 3.74 -1.40
N LEU A 147 -11.28 3.98 -1.42
CA LEU A 147 -11.94 4.86 -2.37
C LEU A 147 -11.89 6.29 -1.82
N GLY A 148 -11.45 7.25 -2.63
CA GLY A 148 -11.30 8.62 -2.16
C GLY A 148 -11.33 9.65 -3.27
N ARG A 149 -11.37 10.93 -2.87
CA ARG A 149 -11.49 12.07 -3.77
C ARG A 149 -10.25 12.94 -3.67
N TRP A 150 -9.73 13.36 -4.81
CA TRP A 150 -8.84 14.50 -4.84
C TRP A 150 -9.61 15.79 -4.60
N VAL A 151 -9.01 16.65 -3.78
CA VAL A 151 -9.47 17.98 -3.45
C VAL A 151 -8.40 18.96 -3.90
N HIS A 152 -8.83 19.97 -4.63
CA HIS A 152 -7.99 21.05 -5.12
C HIS A 152 -8.54 22.36 -4.57
N GLN A 153 -7.92 22.88 -3.51
CA GLN A 153 -8.42 24.05 -2.81
C GLN A 153 -7.26 24.89 -2.27
N GLN A 154 -7.29 26.20 -2.54
CA GLN A 154 -6.31 27.16 -2.00
C GLN A 154 -4.84 26.75 -2.29
N GLY A 155 -4.59 26.20 -3.48
CA GLY A 155 -3.25 25.73 -3.89
C GLY A 155 -2.80 24.40 -3.27
N ARG A 156 -3.67 23.75 -2.48
CA ARG A 156 -3.43 22.41 -1.93
C ARG A 156 -4.05 21.35 -2.82
N HIS A 157 -3.34 20.23 -2.95
CA HIS A 157 -3.76 19.09 -3.75
C HIS A 157 -3.63 17.83 -2.90
N TYR A 158 -4.75 17.30 -2.44
CA TYR A 158 -4.75 16.10 -1.61
C TYR A 158 -5.87 15.16 -1.97
N TRP A 159 -5.59 13.87 -1.93
CA TRP A 159 -6.57 12.81 -2.00
C TRP A 159 -6.98 12.41 -0.58
N ASP A 160 -8.28 12.21 -0.36
CA ASP A 160 -8.86 11.87 0.95
C ASP A 160 -9.75 10.63 0.81
N GLY A 161 -9.41 9.57 1.55
CA GLY A 161 -10.11 8.29 1.52
C GLY A 161 -10.07 7.57 2.86
N MET A 162 -10.92 6.56 3.01
CA MET A 162 -11.02 5.76 4.24
C MET A 162 -11.08 4.27 3.91
N THR A 163 -10.41 3.44 4.71
CA THR A 163 -10.49 1.98 4.60
C THR A 163 -10.15 1.30 5.91
N ASP A 164 -10.66 0.08 6.09
CA ASP A 164 -10.11 -0.86 7.05
C ASP A 164 -8.83 -1.50 6.49
N ALA A 165 -7.90 -1.87 7.37
CA ALA A 165 -6.62 -2.44 7.01
C ALA A 165 -6.08 -3.39 8.09
N PRO A 166 -5.18 -4.33 7.72
CA PRO A 166 -4.49 -5.16 8.69
C PRO A 166 -3.55 -4.32 9.56
N LEU A 167 -3.25 -4.87 10.74
CA LEU A 167 -2.31 -4.26 11.68
C LEU A 167 -0.95 -4.04 11.02
N PRO A 168 -0.32 -2.86 11.24
CA PRO A 168 1.05 -2.64 10.83
C PRO A 168 1.98 -3.55 11.63
N ARG A 169 3.14 -3.90 11.06
CA ARG A 169 4.13 -4.80 11.69
C ARG A 169 4.46 -4.40 13.13
N ARG A 170 4.66 -3.10 13.39
CA ARG A 170 4.98 -2.54 14.72
C ARG A 170 3.99 -2.93 15.82
N ASP A 171 2.70 -3.07 15.46
CA ASP A 171 1.63 -3.40 16.39
C ASP A 171 1.37 -4.90 16.38
N ARG A 172 1.34 -5.55 15.21
CA ARG A 172 1.08 -6.99 15.09
C ARG A 172 2.05 -7.86 15.92
N THR A 173 3.28 -7.40 16.13
CA THR A 173 4.29 -8.15 16.92
C THR A 173 4.29 -7.81 18.40
N THR A 174 3.57 -6.78 18.83
CA THR A 174 3.63 -6.25 20.21
C THR A 174 2.26 -6.10 20.88
N ARG A 175 1.18 -6.28 20.12
CA ARG A 175 -0.20 -6.05 20.55
C ARG A 175 -1.12 -7.16 20.10
N ASP A 176 -2.11 -7.41 20.94
CA ASP A 176 -3.15 -8.42 20.80
C ASP A 176 -4.54 -7.88 21.18
N ASP A 177 -4.66 -6.58 21.44
CA ASP A 177 -5.87 -5.92 21.95
C ASP A 177 -6.79 -5.37 20.85
N TYR A 178 -6.39 -5.46 19.58
CA TYR A 178 -7.19 -5.05 18.42
C TYR A 178 -6.79 -5.83 17.16
N ASN A 179 -7.68 -5.89 16.16
CA ASN A 179 -7.47 -6.69 14.94
C ASN A 179 -7.83 -5.96 13.63
N VAL A 180 -8.34 -4.73 13.70
CA VAL A 180 -8.60 -3.88 12.53
C VAL A 180 -8.05 -2.48 12.77
N LEU A 181 -7.27 -1.97 11.80
CA LEU A 181 -6.90 -0.57 11.75
C LEU A 181 -7.82 0.14 10.75
N LYS A 182 -8.74 0.95 11.24
CA LYS A 182 -9.57 1.81 10.39
C LYS A 182 -8.83 3.12 10.13
N ARG A 183 -8.52 3.38 8.87
CA ARG A 183 -7.60 4.43 8.43
C ARG A 183 -8.40 5.48 7.69
N ASP A 184 -8.45 6.68 8.23
CA ASP A 184 -8.76 7.88 7.47
C ASP A 184 -7.41 8.39 6.93
N CYS A 185 -7.26 8.45 5.61
CA CYS A 185 -5.98 8.60 4.92
C CYS A 185 -6.05 9.77 3.94
N ARG A 186 -5.18 10.77 4.15
CA ARG A 186 -4.99 11.89 3.23
C ARG A 186 -3.61 11.82 2.61
N VAL A 187 -3.55 11.73 1.28
CA VAL A 187 -2.29 11.84 0.52
C VAL A 187 -2.21 13.25 -0.05
N GLU A 188 -1.28 14.06 0.44
CA GLU A 188 -1.08 15.45 -0.04
C GLU A 188 0.24 15.57 -0.80
N VAL A 189 0.21 16.24 -1.95
CA VAL A 189 1.38 16.49 -2.79
C VAL A 189 1.70 17.98 -2.80
N PHE A 190 2.96 18.32 -2.56
CA PHE A 190 3.43 19.70 -2.41
C PHE A 190 4.26 20.16 -3.61
N ALA A 191 4.29 21.48 -3.82
CA ALA A 191 4.96 22.10 -4.95
C ALA A 191 6.51 21.94 -4.95
N ASP A 192 7.10 21.62 -3.80
CA ASP A 192 8.55 21.35 -3.68
C ASP A 192 8.93 19.89 -4.01
N GLY A 193 7.93 19.07 -4.40
CA GLY A 193 8.10 17.66 -4.73
C GLY A 193 8.00 16.72 -3.54
N SER A 194 7.81 17.24 -2.32
CA SER A 194 7.45 16.42 -1.17
C SER A 194 5.99 15.97 -1.25
N TRP A 195 5.69 14.91 -0.54
CA TRP A 195 4.32 14.46 -0.34
C TRP A 195 4.20 13.75 1.01
N GLU A 196 2.99 13.66 1.52
CA GLU A 196 2.74 13.03 2.82
C GLU A 196 1.49 12.16 2.82
N ILE A 197 1.44 11.23 3.76
CA ILE A 197 0.25 10.49 4.13
C ILE A 197 -0.11 10.89 5.57
N ASP A 198 -1.09 11.79 5.70
CA ASP A 198 -1.66 12.18 6.97
C ASP A 198 -2.82 11.24 7.34
N GLN A 199 -2.78 10.68 8.54
CA GLN A 199 -3.67 9.60 8.95
C GLN A 199 -4.32 9.88 10.30
N ASP A 200 -5.65 9.76 10.35
CA ASP A 200 -6.41 9.71 11.59
C ASP A 200 -6.94 8.28 11.76
N ASN A 201 -6.15 7.45 12.44
CA ASN A 201 -6.42 6.03 12.58
C ASN A 201 -7.29 5.73 13.81
N ARG A 202 -8.09 4.67 13.71
CA ARG A 202 -8.85 4.05 14.80
C ARG A 202 -8.42 2.60 14.94
N LYS A 203 -7.93 2.22 16.13
CA LYS A 203 -7.58 0.84 16.46
C LYS A 203 -8.83 0.14 16.99
N ILE A 204 -9.31 -0.85 16.26
CA ILE A 204 -10.61 -1.49 16.49
C ILE A 204 -10.42 -2.97 16.80
N GLN A 205 -11.03 -3.42 17.88
CA GLN A 205 -11.29 -4.83 18.11
C GLN A 205 -12.65 -5.19 17.52
N ARG A 206 -12.64 -5.96 16.43
CA ARG A 206 -13.82 -6.45 15.73
C ARG A 206 -14.11 -7.89 16.10
N ASP A 207 -15.31 -8.16 16.61
CA ASP A 207 -15.73 -9.53 16.94
C ASP A 207 -16.24 -10.30 15.71
N ASP A 208 -16.62 -11.57 15.90
CA ASP A 208 -17.10 -12.43 14.80
C ASP A 208 -18.48 -12.03 14.26
N ALA A 209 -19.23 -11.22 15.00
CA ALA A 209 -20.50 -10.65 14.54
C ALA A 209 -20.29 -9.32 13.79
N GLY A 210 -19.04 -8.88 13.60
CA GLY A 210 -18.70 -7.61 12.96
C GLY A 210 -18.94 -6.39 13.84
N ARG A 211 -19.07 -6.55 15.16
CA ARG A 211 -19.24 -5.43 16.09
C ARG A 211 -17.87 -4.84 16.43
N ASP A 212 -17.77 -3.53 16.29
CA ASP A 212 -16.54 -2.77 16.50
C ASP A 212 -16.46 -2.21 17.92
N GLN A 213 -15.36 -2.50 18.61
CA GLN A 213 -14.95 -1.82 19.83
C GLN A 213 -13.72 -0.95 19.54
N LEU A 214 -13.85 0.37 19.76
CA LEU A 214 -12.72 1.29 19.68
C LEU A 214 -11.79 1.08 20.88
N ILE A 215 -10.51 0.81 20.61
CA ILE A 215 -9.45 0.71 21.61
C ILE A 215 -8.83 2.09 21.85
N CYS A 216 -8.35 2.72 20.79
CA CYS A 216 -7.84 4.09 20.81
C CYS A 216 -7.80 4.69 19.39
N MET A 217 -7.60 6.00 19.33
CA MET A 217 -7.27 6.76 18.13
C MET A 217 -5.76 6.98 18.05
N GLU A 218 -5.23 7.11 16.84
CA GLU A 218 -3.81 7.34 16.56
C GLU A 218 -3.67 8.35 15.43
N LYS A 219 -2.83 9.38 15.63
CA LYS A 219 -2.36 10.25 14.55
C LYS A 219 -1.14 9.60 13.92
N GLY A 220 -1.18 9.40 12.61
CA GLY A 220 -0.06 8.94 11.81
C GLY A 220 0.34 10.00 10.79
N LEU A 221 1.64 10.20 10.60
CA LEU A 221 2.17 11.06 9.56
C LEU A 221 3.35 10.34 8.91
N GLU A 222 3.24 10.11 7.60
CA GLU A 222 4.33 9.58 6.78
C GLU A 222 4.76 10.69 5.82
N THR A 223 5.98 11.22 5.96
CA THR A 223 6.46 12.36 5.17
C THR A 223 7.56 11.93 4.21
N PHE A 224 7.38 12.18 2.92
CA PHE A 224 8.34 11.88 1.85
C PHE A 224 9.04 13.16 1.44
N THR A 225 10.21 13.42 2.03
CA THR A 225 11.01 14.62 1.76
C THR A 225 12.00 14.34 0.63
N PRO A 226 11.98 15.11 -0.48
CA PRO A 226 12.90 14.91 -1.59
C PRO A 226 14.35 14.95 -1.12
N THR A 227 15.13 13.99 -1.58
CA THR A 227 16.56 13.90 -1.27
C THR A 227 17.32 13.43 -2.50
N ASP A 228 18.57 13.86 -2.62
CA ASP A 228 19.42 13.46 -3.74
C ASP A 228 20.35 12.32 -3.29
N PHE A 229 19.99 11.09 -3.64
CA PHE A 229 20.87 9.93 -3.54
C PHE A 229 20.99 9.22 -4.89
N GLU A 230 22.09 8.48 -5.08
CA GLU A 230 22.35 7.77 -6.32
C GLU A 230 21.26 6.71 -6.62
N ARG A 231 20.57 6.85 -7.75
CA ARG A 231 19.51 5.92 -8.20
C ARG A 231 20.04 4.62 -8.81
N ALA A 232 21.23 4.66 -9.40
CA ALA A 232 21.76 3.55 -10.17
C ALA A 232 21.82 2.20 -9.40
N PRO A 233 22.11 2.14 -8.08
CA PRO A 233 21.98 0.91 -7.30
C PRO A 233 20.55 0.35 -7.24
N PHE A 234 19.54 1.20 -7.13
CA PHE A 234 18.13 0.79 -7.11
C PHE A 234 17.73 0.25 -8.48
N ASP A 235 18.06 0.96 -9.55
CA ASP A 235 17.73 0.55 -10.92
C ASP A 235 18.39 -0.79 -11.28
N ARG A 236 19.68 -0.98 -10.90
CA ARG A 236 20.38 -2.25 -11.12
C ARG A 236 19.73 -3.39 -10.36
N TRP A 237 19.35 -3.17 -9.10
CA TRP A 237 18.67 -4.19 -8.31
C TRP A 237 17.29 -4.52 -8.89
N TRP A 238 16.49 -3.51 -9.25
CA TRP A 238 15.16 -3.74 -9.81
C TRP A 238 15.20 -4.53 -11.12
N LYS A 239 16.16 -4.25 -12.01
CA LYS A 239 16.35 -4.99 -13.27
C LYS A 239 16.61 -6.49 -13.08
N THR A 240 17.06 -6.92 -11.91
CA THR A 240 17.22 -8.35 -11.65
C THR A 240 15.99 -8.99 -10.99
N GLN A 241 15.04 -8.17 -10.54
CA GLN A 241 13.90 -8.59 -9.72
C GLN A 241 12.56 -8.43 -10.45
N ASP A 242 12.50 -7.52 -11.43
CA ASP A 242 11.29 -7.05 -12.11
C ASP A 242 10.43 -8.18 -12.69
N LYS A 243 11.05 -9.15 -13.39
CA LYS A 243 10.36 -10.30 -13.98
C LYS A 243 9.72 -11.20 -12.92
N PHE A 244 10.46 -11.50 -11.86
CA PHE A 244 9.93 -12.31 -10.75
C PHE A 244 8.73 -11.62 -10.09
N TRP A 245 8.87 -10.34 -9.74
CA TRP A 245 7.76 -9.60 -9.12
C TRP A 245 6.58 -9.39 -10.06
N ALA A 246 6.79 -9.29 -11.37
CA ALA A 246 5.69 -9.28 -12.33
C ALA A 246 4.88 -10.58 -12.29
N ASP A 247 5.54 -11.74 -12.22
CA ASP A 247 4.85 -13.03 -12.08
C ASP A 247 4.21 -13.20 -10.69
N VAL A 248 4.79 -12.64 -9.62
CA VAL A 248 4.14 -12.59 -8.29
C VAL A 248 2.85 -11.79 -8.36
N ARG A 249 2.87 -10.59 -8.95
CA ARG A 249 1.66 -9.77 -9.16
C ARG A 249 0.60 -10.51 -9.96
N ALA A 250 0.99 -11.18 -11.04
CA ALA A 250 0.06 -11.96 -11.85
C ALA A 250 -0.58 -13.10 -11.06
N CYS A 251 0.19 -13.86 -10.28
CA CYS A 251 -0.35 -14.93 -9.45
C CYS A 251 -1.29 -14.42 -8.34
N TRP A 252 -0.98 -13.27 -7.73
CA TRP A 252 -1.88 -12.63 -6.77
C TRP A 252 -3.18 -12.13 -7.42
N ALA A 253 -3.11 -11.57 -8.62
CA ALA A 253 -4.29 -11.17 -9.39
C ALA A 253 -5.17 -12.39 -9.70
N GLU A 254 -4.59 -13.49 -10.22
CA GLU A 254 -5.31 -14.75 -10.43
C GLU A 254 -5.99 -15.25 -9.14
N ALA A 255 -5.29 -15.19 -8.01
CA ALA A 255 -5.82 -15.64 -6.72
C ALA A 255 -7.01 -14.79 -6.23
N ARG A 256 -6.95 -13.47 -6.43
CA ARG A 256 -8.03 -12.53 -6.12
C ARG A 256 -9.24 -12.74 -7.02
N ASP A 257 -9.02 -12.80 -8.33
CA ASP A 257 -10.09 -12.81 -9.31
C ASP A 257 -10.94 -14.09 -9.16
N ALA A 258 -10.29 -15.21 -8.82
CA ALA A 258 -10.94 -16.49 -8.57
C ALA A 258 -11.75 -16.59 -7.27
N ARG A 259 -11.77 -15.55 -6.41
CA ARG A 259 -12.33 -15.63 -5.05
C ARG A 259 -13.25 -14.47 -4.71
N GLU A 260 -14.37 -14.78 -4.08
CA GLU A 260 -15.23 -13.77 -3.41
C GLU A 260 -14.71 -13.39 -2.03
N ARG A 261 -13.96 -14.29 -1.40
CA ARG A 261 -13.27 -14.06 -0.13
C ARG A 261 -11.84 -14.53 -0.24
N LEU A 262 -10.91 -13.65 0.11
CA LEU A 262 -9.49 -13.94 0.13
C LEU A 262 -9.03 -13.98 1.57
N LYS A 263 -8.52 -15.12 2.01
CA LYS A 263 -7.92 -15.25 3.33
C LYS A 263 -6.56 -15.90 3.21
N PHE A 264 -5.60 -15.46 4.00
CA PHE A 264 -4.31 -16.13 4.06
C PHE A 264 -3.73 -16.20 5.47
N ALA A 265 -3.09 -17.32 5.77
CA ALA A 265 -2.25 -17.49 6.93
C ALA A 265 -0.92 -16.74 6.70
N LEU A 266 -0.61 -15.78 7.55
CA LEU A 266 0.64 -15.02 7.45
C LEU A 266 1.88 -15.91 7.66
N ILE A 267 1.78 -16.89 8.55
CA ILE A 267 2.87 -17.80 8.95
C ILE A 267 2.42 -19.24 8.67
N VAL A 268 3.26 -19.99 7.97
CA VAL A 268 3.10 -21.43 7.72
C VAL A 268 4.46 -22.08 7.94
N ASP A 269 4.51 -23.21 8.67
CA ASP A 269 5.75 -23.91 9.01
C ASP A 269 6.84 -22.96 9.57
N GLU A 270 6.45 -22.13 10.54
CA GLU A 270 7.31 -21.11 11.20
C GLU A 270 7.89 -20.05 10.24
N THR A 271 7.47 -20.04 8.97
CA THR A 271 7.95 -19.13 7.93
C THR A 271 6.91 -18.08 7.60
N LEU A 272 7.30 -16.81 7.62
CA LEU A 272 6.48 -15.71 7.16
C LEU A 272 6.34 -15.75 5.63
N MET A 273 5.14 -15.49 5.11
CA MET A 273 4.87 -15.53 3.67
C MET A 273 5.85 -14.65 2.87
N TYR A 274 6.11 -13.42 3.33
CA TYR A 274 7.01 -12.51 2.64
C TYR A 274 8.48 -13.00 2.66
N ASP A 275 8.91 -13.71 3.71
CA ASP A 275 10.26 -14.28 3.77
C ASP A 275 10.41 -15.38 2.72
N ALA A 276 9.37 -16.21 2.52
CA ALA A 276 9.35 -17.21 1.46
C ALA A 276 9.41 -16.56 0.07
N PHE A 277 8.68 -15.46 -0.15
CA PHE A 277 8.74 -14.71 -1.42
C PHE A 277 10.11 -14.08 -1.64
N PHE A 278 10.73 -13.48 -0.61
CA PHE A 278 12.07 -12.90 -0.73
C PHE A 278 13.16 -13.95 -0.99
N ALA A 279 13.10 -15.10 -0.33
CA ALA A 279 14.01 -16.20 -0.59
C ALA A 279 13.88 -16.70 -2.04
N LEU A 280 12.63 -16.80 -2.53
CA LEU A 280 12.36 -17.18 -3.92
C LEU A 280 12.84 -16.10 -4.91
N ALA A 281 12.58 -14.83 -4.63
CA ALA A 281 13.04 -13.70 -5.43
C ALA A 281 14.57 -13.70 -5.57
N GLN A 282 15.29 -13.91 -4.47
CA GLN A 282 16.75 -14.00 -4.47
C GLN A 282 17.28 -15.17 -5.31
N ARG A 283 16.58 -16.31 -5.30
CA ARG A 283 16.93 -17.47 -6.15
C ARG A 283 16.79 -17.14 -7.64
N PHE A 284 15.79 -16.33 -8.00
CA PHE A 284 15.52 -15.96 -9.40
C PHE A 284 16.11 -14.61 -9.81
N SER A 285 16.84 -13.92 -8.94
CA SER A 285 17.41 -12.60 -9.20
C SER A 285 18.69 -12.59 -10.03
N VAL A 286 18.95 -13.66 -10.79
CA VAL A 286 20.12 -13.76 -11.66
C VAL A 286 19.74 -13.22 -13.03
N ALA A 287 20.38 -12.11 -13.42
CA ALA A 287 20.20 -11.51 -14.73
C ALA A 287 20.48 -12.53 -15.85
N ASP A 288 19.68 -12.48 -16.91
CA ASP A 288 19.80 -13.27 -18.15
C ASP A 288 19.46 -14.78 -18.09
N ALA A 289 18.97 -15.30 -16.96
CA ALA A 289 18.54 -16.70 -16.82
C ALA A 289 17.24 -16.88 -16.01
N TYR A 290 16.27 -15.96 -16.16
CA TYR A 290 14.98 -16.08 -15.48
C TYR A 290 14.17 -17.26 -16.01
N ASP A 291 14.18 -18.37 -15.26
CA ASP A 291 13.31 -19.53 -15.49
C ASP A 291 11.91 -19.25 -14.95
N ARG A 292 11.07 -18.74 -15.85
CA ARG A 292 9.69 -18.37 -15.54
C ARG A 292 8.83 -19.55 -15.09
N GLU A 293 9.04 -20.74 -15.65
CA GLU A 293 8.23 -21.92 -15.31
C GLU A 293 8.50 -22.33 -13.85
N ALA A 294 9.79 -22.44 -13.48
CA ALA A 294 10.18 -22.75 -12.11
C ALA A 294 9.77 -21.65 -11.13
N ALA A 295 9.84 -20.38 -11.53
CA ALA A 295 9.40 -19.25 -10.71
C ALA A 295 7.90 -19.31 -10.43
N LEU A 296 7.07 -19.47 -11.47
CA LEU A 296 5.61 -19.60 -11.33
C LEU A 296 5.23 -20.80 -10.46
N ALA A 297 5.91 -21.95 -10.62
CA ALA A 297 5.69 -23.11 -9.77
C ALA A 297 6.00 -22.81 -8.28
N GLY A 298 7.11 -22.12 -8.00
CA GLY A 298 7.47 -21.69 -6.64
C GLY A 298 6.48 -20.69 -6.04
N ILE A 299 6.08 -19.68 -6.82
CA ILE A 299 5.12 -18.65 -6.40
C ILE A 299 3.77 -19.30 -6.06
N ARG A 300 3.24 -20.12 -6.95
CA ARG A 300 1.98 -20.85 -6.74
C ARG A 300 2.08 -21.83 -5.57
N GLY A 301 3.24 -22.44 -5.34
CA GLY A 301 3.51 -23.27 -4.18
C GLY A 301 3.48 -22.49 -2.86
N ILE A 302 3.99 -21.26 -2.83
CA ILE A 302 3.85 -20.38 -1.65
C ILE A 302 2.37 -20.03 -1.46
N LEU A 303 1.71 -19.50 -2.49
CA LEU A 303 0.29 -19.12 -2.40
C LEU A 303 -0.60 -20.30 -1.99
N GLY A 304 -0.42 -21.49 -2.56
CA GLY A 304 -1.22 -22.67 -2.23
C GLY A 304 -1.06 -23.17 -0.79
N ARG A 305 0.04 -22.81 -0.10
CA ARG A 305 0.23 -23.11 1.33
C ARG A 305 -0.37 -22.05 2.24
N HIS A 306 -0.33 -20.79 1.83
CA HIS A 306 -0.74 -19.67 2.66
C HIS A 306 -2.20 -19.26 2.46
N LEU A 307 -2.75 -19.39 1.25
CA LEU A 307 -4.16 -19.17 0.99
C LEU A 307 -4.98 -20.22 1.72
N VAL A 308 -5.98 -19.76 2.46
CA VAL A 308 -6.90 -20.62 3.20
C VAL A 308 -8.32 -20.38 2.67
N ASP A 309 -9.13 -21.43 2.73
CA ASP A 309 -10.55 -21.37 2.38
C ASP A 309 -11.38 -20.71 3.50
#